data_AF-A0A2R6AU07-F1
#
_entry.id   AF-A0A2R6AU07-F1
#
_cell.length_a   1.000
_cell.length_b   1.000
_cell.length_c   1.000
_cell.angle_alpha   90.00
_cell.angle_beta   90.00
_cell.angle_gamma   90.00
#
_symmetry.space_group_name_H-M   'P 1'
#
loop_
_entity.id
_entity.type
_entity.pdbx_description
1 polymer ?
#
loop_
_entity_poly.entity_id
_entity_poly.type
_entity_poly.pdbx_seq_one_letter_code
_entity_poly.pdbx_strand_id
1 'polypeptide(L)'
;MTDERTIRSFWNYIFNMEFAQPNMREPVKSEADRKLYQLLEPKLKEIMHLDEETLLIQFGRFKADYNILVVLYGIRKQVIETSNKDVSQQATLVLLNTLADGLALSRDSLAEWPEIALQTPQPQKVRVALDLITNQYYSDPSNWRILLKETMIKATLNLRQLWIQNGSDKISEVAELLVGDLVRPVDPALLGTYLERYYQDVLKKGKTKGTPICPQCGGVADVEAQSKLFGASQTYHDLMVAGKRIDTNNKIRVCKLCDFEAKLRKLLLEGMDTVLILPHIGLSRRLMEEWQLTAERLTSGKTTLPNILQLAQWADKILREGDQAFQQERPAITETQPGKFSKKILQEIAEEYSLPDDLSNLIDTPDIPVTSVDHLIKLLEQKQCKLLPEFQEKYNEKLVKLRPAYYSPNYILMIIGEGVSPKEEPRSATEIRLLFLRCIIARLFNATVLPEGEHTGLERRKGYTTLPTNLAIKSLAERLGSDEGWVTIVGLEKALYTLSALIALDEYLEKPEQTYGRDSLIKLLKEPPGRVVAKVMQTRKARSLPKIVGYLDAWVEGQSLR
;
A
#
# COMPACT_ATOMS: atom_id res chain seq x y z
N MET A 1 -3.40 -14.86 21.43
CA MET A 1 -2.05 -14.66 22.03
C MET A 1 -1.03 -15.25 21.07
N THR A 2 -0.06 -14.46 20.59
CA THR A 2 0.97 -14.92 19.65
C THR A 2 1.84 -16.01 20.29
N ASP A 3 1.96 -17.15 19.64
CA ASP A 3 2.82 -18.26 20.03
C ASP A 3 4.27 -18.03 19.54
N GLU A 4 5.22 -18.85 20.01
CA GLU A 4 6.62 -18.77 19.57
C GLU A 4 6.75 -18.91 18.05
N ARG A 5 5.91 -19.75 17.44
CA ARG A 5 5.85 -19.94 15.99
C ARG A 5 5.59 -18.63 15.26
N THR A 6 4.65 -17.81 15.75
CA THR A 6 4.35 -16.50 15.15
C THR A 6 5.54 -15.54 15.26
N ILE A 7 6.24 -15.51 16.39
CA ILE A 7 7.44 -14.64 16.55
C ILE A 7 8.56 -15.08 15.60
N ARG A 8 8.78 -16.39 15.44
CA ARG A 8 9.76 -16.92 14.48
C ARG A 8 9.38 -16.56 13.04
N SER A 9 8.10 -16.73 12.67
CA SER A 9 7.60 -16.32 11.35
C SER A 9 7.76 -14.82 11.10
N PHE A 10 7.47 -13.98 12.09
CA PHE A 10 7.68 -12.53 12.01
C PHE A 10 9.14 -12.17 11.72
N TRP A 11 10.09 -12.72 12.48
CA TRP A 11 11.51 -12.45 12.23
C TRP A 11 12.02 -13.07 10.93
N ASN A 12 11.50 -14.23 10.50
CA ASN A 12 11.78 -14.75 9.17
C ASN A 12 11.37 -13.76 8.07
N TYR A 13 10.16 -13.19 8.20
CA TYR A 13 9.67 -12.18 7.27
C TYR A 13 10.53 -10.91 7.28
N ILE A 14 10.81 -10.35 8.46
CA ILE A 14 11.63 -9.12 8.61
C ILE A 14 13.02 -9.29 7.99
N PHE A 15 13.70 -10.42 8.23
CA PHE A 15 15.03 -10.69 7.65
C PHE A 15 14.99 -10.92 6.13
N ASN A 16 13.81 -11.13 5.54
CA ASN A 16 13.61 -11.28 4.10
C ASN A 16 13.16 -9.98 3.42
N MET A 17 12.92 -8.90 4.17
CA MET A 17 12.56 -7.61 3.59
C MET A 17 13.77 -6.88 3.00
N GLU A 18 13.54 -6.07 1.97
CA GLU A 18 14.59 -5.31 1.26
C GLU A 18 15.44 -4.45 2.18
N PHE A 19 14.87 -3.83 3.22
CA PHE A 19 15.64 -2.98 4.15
C PHE A 19 16.63 -3.77 5.02
N ALA A 20 16.43 -5.09 5.16
CA ALA A 20 17.29 -6.03 5.86
C ALA A 20 18.22 -6.79 4.90
N GLN A 21 18.08 -6.55 3.59
CA GLN A 21 18.94 -7.08 2.52
C GLN A 21 19.28 -5.99 1.48
N PRO A 22 19.81 -4.82 1.88
CA PRO A 22 20.15 -3.78 0.93
C PRO A 22 21.21 -4.30 -0.05
N ASN A 23 21.15 -3.83 -1.30
CA ASN A 23 22.17 -4.17 -2.28
C ASN A 23 23.53 -3.60 -1.82
N MET A 24 24.41 -4.50 -1.36
CA MET A 24 25.66 -4.17 -0.65
C MET A 24 26.70 -3.46 -1.52
N ARG A 25 26.48 -3.41 -2.84
CA ARG A 25 27.38 -2.79 -3.82
C ARG A 25 26.85 -1.47 -4.38
N GLU A 26 25.65 -1.03 -3.97
CA GLU A 26 25.12 0.22 -4.47
C GLU A 26 25.82 1.44 -3.84
N PRO A 27 26.08 2.49 -4.64
CA PRO A 27 26.65 3.73 -4.11
C PRO A 27 25.68 4.39 -3.11
N VAL A 28 26.22 5.11 -2.13
CA VAL A 28 25.45 5.75 -1.06
C VAL A 28 24.49 6.81 -1.62
N LYS A 29 23.20 6.45 -1.77
CA LYS A 29 22.19 7.27 -2.46
C LYS A 29 21.63 8.42 -1.61
N SER A 30 21.43 8.23 -0.30
CA SER A 30 20.80 9.25 0.55
C SER A 30 21.81 10.17 1.24
N GLU A 31 21.46 11.46 1.42
CA GLU A 31 22.33 12.43 2.10
C GLU A 31 22.65 12.01 3.55
N ALA A 32 21.68 11.40 4.23
CA ALA A 32 21.85 10.87 5.58
C ALA A 32 22.86 9.72 5.62
N ASP A 33 22.79 8.79 4.66
CA ASP A 33 23.74 7.69 4.56
C ASP A 33 25.14 8.19 4.19
N ARG A 34 25.26 9.23 3.34
CA ARG A 34 26.56 9.82 2.98
C ARG A 34 27.26 10.41 4.20
N LYS A 35 26.51 11.15 5.04
CA LYS A 35 27.05 11.72 6.29
C LYS A 35 27.50 10.62 7.26
N LEU A 36 26.75 9.53 7.35
CA LEU A 36 27.12 8.40 8.21
C LEU A 36 28.37 7.69 7.70
N TYR A 37 28.44 7.43 6.40
CA TYR A 37 29.60 6.81 5.76
C TYR A 37 30.88 7.65 5.96
N GLN A 38 30.81 8.96 5.73
CA GLN A 38 31.93 9.89 5.93
C GLN A 38 32.47 9.90 7.38
N LEU A 39 31.62 9.65 8.37
CA LEU A 39 32.03 9.56 9.77
C LEU A 39 32.61 8.19 10.14
N LEU A 40 32.15 7.13 9.47
CA LEU A 40 32.51 5.75 9.78
C LEU A 40 33.78 5.29 9.04
N GLU A 41 33.92 5.69 7.77
CA GLU A 41 35.03 5.34 6.89
C GLU A 41 36.42 5.55 7.51
N PRO A 42 36.77 6.74 8.05
CA PRO A 42 38.12 6.95 8.61
C PRO A 42 38.40 6.02 9.79
N LYS A 43 37.39 5.73 10.62
CA LYS A 43 37.53 4.86 11.79
C LYS A 43 37.68 3.39 11.39
N LEU A 44 36.94 2.93 10.40
CA LEU A 44 37.05 1.55 9.92
C LEU A 44 38.37 1.32 9.16
N LYS A 45 38.86 2.31 8.41
CA LYS A 45 40.18 2.25 7.77
C LYS A 45 41.31 2.16 8.81
N GLU A 46 41.18 2.87 9.92
CA GLU A 46 42.12 2.81 11.04
C GLU A 46 42.11 1.44 11.74
N ILE A 47 40.93 0.87 11.99
CA ILE A 47 40.78 -0.37 12.78
C ILE A 47 41.02 -1.64 11.94
N MET A 48 40.58 -1.65 10.69
CA MET A 48 40.47 -2.89 9.89
C MET A 48 41.32 -2.90 8.62
N HIS A 49 41.94 -1.78 8.24
CA HIS A 49 42.79 -1.65 7.04
C HIS A 49 42.15 -2.19 5.74
N LEU A 50 40.85 -1.99 5.57
CA LEU A 50 40.07 -2.52 4.46
C LEU A 50 40.19 -1.65 3.19
N ASP A 51 40.04 -2.30 2.03
CA ASP A 51 39.85 -1.59 0.76
C ASP A 51 38.46 -0.93 0.66
N GLU A 52 38.30 -0.05 -0.33
CA GLU A 52 37.09 0.77 -0.51
C GLU A 52 35.84 -0.07 -0.82
N GLU A 53 35.98 -1.16 -1.58
CA GLU A 53 34.87 -2.06 -1.93
C GLU A 53 34.35 -2.79 -0.67
N THR A 54 35.27 -3.29 0.16
CA THR A 54 34.94 -4.01 1.39
C THR A 54 34.31 -3.08 2.42
N LEU A 55 34.75 -1.81 2.50
CA LEU A 55 34.12 -0.81 3.37
C LEU A 55 32.67 -0.51 2.99
N LEU A 56 32.38 -0.41 1.69
CA LEU A 56 31.01 -0.22 1.20
C LEU A 56 30.11 -1.41 1.55
N ILE A 57 30.64 -2.63 1.42
CA ILE A 57 29.91 -3.85 1.81
C ILE A 57 29.62 -3.85 3.32
N GLN A 58 30.62 -3.54 4.17
CA GLN A 58 30.42 -3.49 5.62
C GLN A 58 29.43 -2.39 6.03
N PHE A 59 29.46 -1.24 5.35
CA PHE A 59 28.49 -0.17 5.57
C PHE A 59 27.07 -0.60 5.20
N GLY A 60 26.88 -1.25 4.06
CA GLY A 60 25.60 -1.83 3.64
C GLY A 60 25.06 -2.85 4.65
N ARG A 61 25.93 -3.72 5.16
CA ARG A 61 25.61 -4.71 6.20
C ARG A 61 25.18 -4.05 7.50
N PHE A 62 25.96 -3.09 7.99
CA PHE A 62 25.61 -2.36 9.19
C PHE A 62 24.24 -1.68 9.06
N LYS A 63 23.93 -1.08 7.91
CA LYS A 63 22.62 -0.47 7.68
C LYS A 63 21.47 -1.48 7.80
N ALA A 64 21.65 -2.67 7.26
CA ALA A 64 20.69 -3.76 7.38
C ALA A 64 20.46 -4.15 8.85
N ASP A 65 21.56 -4.40 9.58
CA ASP A 65 21.53 -4.80 10.98
C ASP A 65 20.96 -3.70 11.88
N TYR A 66 21.29 -2.43 11.62
CA TYR A 66 20.74 -1.29 12.33
C TYR A 66 19.22 -1.18 12.13
N ASN A 67 18.72 -1.41 10.92
CA ASN A 67 17.27 -1.41 10.66
C ASN A 67 16.56 -2.55 11.41
N ILE A 68 17.18 -3.73 11.50
CA ILE A 68 16.68 -4.85 12.31
C ILE A 68 16.62 -4.46 13.80
N LEU A 69 17.67 -3.81 14.32
CA LEU A 69 17.68 -3.31 15.70
C LEU A 69 16.61 -2.22 15.93
N VAL A 70 16.34 -1.35 14.97
CA VAL A 70 15.24 -0.37 15.03
C VAL A 70 13.89 -1.08 15.22
N VAL A 71 13.65 -2.20 14.53
CA VAL A 71 12.42 -2.99 14.72
C VAL A 71 12.35 -3.55 16.14
N LEU A 72 13.43 -4.13 16.66
CA LEU A 72 13.46 -4.68 18.02
C LEU A 72 13.25 -3.60 19.10
N TYR A 73 13.90 -2.44 18.95
CA TYR A 73 13.69 -1.30 19.85
C TYR A 73 12.28 -0.74 19.74
N GLY A 74 11.67 -0.79 18.56
CA GLY A 74 10.24 -0.51 18.38
C GLY A 74 9.34 -1.45 19.20
N ILE A 75 9.64 -2.75 19.22
CA ILE A 75 8.93 -3.74 20.06
C ILE A 75 9.13 -3.42 21.54
N ARG A 76 10.36 -3.15 22.00
CA ARG A 76 10.65 -2.74 23.39
C ARG A 76 9.82 -1.52 23.76
N LYS A 77 9.86 -0.48 22.94
CA LYS A 77 9.11 0.76 23.18
C LYS A 77 7.61 0.48 23.31
N GLN A 78 7.05 -0.36 22.45
CA GLN A 78 5.66 -0.77 22.55
C GLN A 78 5.36 -1.48 23.88
N VAL A 79 6.22 -2.38 24.35
CA VAL A 79 6.05 -3.02 25.68
C VAL A 79 6.03 -1.95 26.79
N ILE A 80 6.96 -1.00 26.77
CA ILE A 80 7.04 0.06 27.78
C ILE A 80 5.78 0.94 27.76
N GLU A 81 5.30 1.34 26.58
CA GLU A 81 4.11 2.20 26.42
C GLU A 81 2.78 1.48 26.71
N THR A 82 2.79 0.15 26.77
CA THR A 82 1.59 -0.68 27.00
C THR A 82 1.50 -1.27 28.40
N SER A 83 2.57 -1.15 29.18
CA SER A 83 2.68 -1.64 30.55
C SER A 83 2.71 -0.50 31.57
N ASN A 84 2.60 -0.84 32.85
CA ASN A 84 2.69 0.14 33.95
C ASN A 84 4.10 0.79 34.02
N LYS A 85 4.21 1.95 34.67
CA LYS A 85 5.40 2.84 34.66
C LYS A 85 6.73 2.16 35.07
N ASP A 86 6.70 1.03 35.77
CA ASP A 86 7.89 0.33 36.28
C ASP A 86 8.54 -0.68 35.30
N VAL A 87 7.94 -0.90 34.11
CA VAL A 87 8.44 -1.91 33.15
C VAL A 87 9.60 -1.39 32.28
N SER A 88 9.83 -0.08 32.23
CA SER A 88 10.86 0.52 31.37
C SER A 88 12.27 0.00 31.66
N GLN A 89 12.66 -0.03 32.93
CA GLN A 89 13.99 -0.50 33.33
C GLN A 89 14.15 -2.01 33.08
N GLN A 90 13.13 -2.80 33.43
CA GLN A 90 13.14 -4.26 33.21
C GLN A 90 13.22 -4.60 31.72
N ALA A 91 12.42 -3.94 30.87
CA ALA A 91 12.45 -4.16 29.42
C ALA A 91 13.81 -3.81 28.81
N THR A 92 14.45 -2.76 29.32
CA THR A 92 15.80 -2.34 28.90
C THR A 92 16.85 -3.36 29.33
N LEU A 93 16.84 -3.80 30.60
CA LEU A 93 17.77 -4.80 31.10
C LEU A 93 17.62 -6.16 30.40
N VAL A 94 16.39 -6.61 30.18
CA VAL A 94 16.10 -7.84 29.43
C VAL A 94 16.69 -7.77 28.02
N LEU A 95 16.49 -6.63 27.33
CA LEU A 95 17.03 -6.41 26.00
C LEU A 95 18.56 -6.39 26.00
N LEU A 96 19.17 -5.61 26.88
CA LEU A 96 20.63 -5.49 26.99
C LEU A 96 21.29 -6.84 27.29
N ASN A 97 20.75 -7.60 28.26
CA ASN A 97 21.27 -8.93 28.59
C ASN A 97 21.15 -9.89 27.41
N THR A 98 20.01 -9.87 26.71
CA THR A 98 19.80 -10.77 25.57
C THR A 98 20.74 -10.43 24.40
N LEU A 99 20.98 -9.15 24.14
CA LEU A 99 21.93 -8.70 23.11
C LEU A 99 23.37 -8.99 23.50
N ALA A 100 23.76 -8.76 24.75
CA ALA A 100 25.10 -9.03 25.25
C ALA A 100 25.44 -10.52 25.12
N ASP A 101 24.55 -11.38 25.62
CA ASP A 101 24.76 -12.83 25.61
C ASP A 101 24.63 -13.40 24.19
N GLY A 102 23.68 -12.91 23.40
CA GLY A 102 23.38 -13.41 22.06
C GLY A 102 24.38 -12.97 20.99
N LEU A 103 24.89 -11.74 21.06
CA LEU A 103 25.84 -11.20 20.09
C LEU A 103 27.29 -11.20 20.59
N ALA A 104 27.54 -11.68 21.81
CA ALA A 104 28.84 -11.60 22.48
C ALA A 104 29.41 -10.17 22.55
N LEU A 105 28.54 -9.21 22.86
CA LEU A 105 28.91 -7.81 23.08
C LEU A 105 29.08 -7.54 24.59
N SER A 106 29.99 -6.65 24.96
CA SER A 106 30.13 -6.27 26.37
C SER A 106 28.91 -5.48 26.84
N ARG A 107 28.46 -5.76 28.07
CA ARG A 107 27.32 -5.05 28.66
C ARG A 107 27.60 -3.56 28.84
N ASP A 108 28.85 -3.21 29.13
CA ASP A 108 29.29 -1.82 29.26
C ASP A 108 29.16 -1.07 27.93
N SER A 109 29.61 -1.65 26.82
CA SER A 109 29.44 -1.07 25.48
C SER A 109 27.97 -0.85 25.13
N LEU A 110 27.13 -1.87 25.36
CA LEU A 110 25.69 -1.81 25.09
C LEU A 110 24.96 -0.79 25.98
N ALA A 111 25.37 -0.61 27.24
CA ALA A 111 24.77 0.36 28.15
C ALA A 111 24.99 1.81 27.68
N GLU A 112 26.03 2.04 26.88
CA GLU A 112 26.35 3.35 26.32
C GLU A 112 25.80 3.57 24.91
N TRP A 113 25.02 2.62 24.38
CA TRP A 113 24.32 2.78 23.11
C TRP A 113 23.22 3.84 23.23
N PRO A 114 22.99 4.63 22.16
CA PRO A 114 21.84 5.52 22.11
C PRO A 114 20.54 4.73 22.02
N GLU A 115 19.41 5.38 22.30
CA GLU A 115 18.11 4.85 21.90
C GLU A 115 18.09 4.65 20.37
N ILE A 116 17.96 3.39 19.94
CA ILE A 116 18.02 3.02 18.52
C ILE A 116 16.69 3.36 17.85
N ALA A 117 16.73 4.31 16.92
CA ALA A 117 15.60 4.74 16.12
C ALA A 117 16.07 5.26 14.75
N LEU A 118 15.15 5.39 13.79
CA LEU A 118 15.47 6.01 12.49
C LEU A 118 16.06 7.42 12.66
N GLN A 119 15.56 8.17 13.65
CA GLN A 119 15.91 9.55 13.95
C GLN A 119 17.24 9.71 14.73
N THR A 120 17.89 8.61 15.14
CA THR A 120 19.08 8.68 16.00
C THR A 120 20.18 9.50 15.29
N PRO A 121 20.82 10.47 15.98
CA PRO A 121 21.90 11.29 15.40
C PRO A 121 23.02 10.43 14.79
N GLN A 122 23.51 10.83 13.61
CA GLN A 122 24.55 10.08 12.89
C GLN A 122 25.80 9.80 13.73
N PRO A 123 26.35 10.75 14.52
CA PRO A 123 27.51 10.47 15.37
C PRO A 123 27.27 9.37 16.41
N GLN A 124 26.04 9.21 16.89
CA GLN A 124 25.69 8.16 17.84
C GLN A 124 25.53 6.79 17.16
N LYS A 125 25.06 6.77 15.90
CA LYS A 125 25.00 5.55 15.08
C LYS A 125 26.38 4.96 14.81
N VAL A 126 27.42 5.81 14.69
CA VAL A 126 28.82 5.37 14.50
C VAL A 126 29.28 4.48 15.64
N ARG A 127 28.89 4.75 16.88
CA ARG A 127 29.25 3.91 18.04
C ARG A 127 28.72 2.49 17.89
N VAL A 128 27.41 2.38 17.63
CA VAL A 128 26.74 1.10 17.40
C VAL A 128 27.40 0.35 16.22
N ALA A 129 27.76 1.08 15.16
CA ALA A 129 28.46 0.49 14.01
C ALA A 129 29.81 -0.12 14.40
N LEU A 130 30.62 0.58 15.20
CA LEU A 130 31.93 0.07 15.63
C LEU A 130 31.78 -1.17 16.50
N ASP A 131 30.88 -1.16 17.48
CA ASP A 131 30.66 -2.31 18.36
C ASP A 131 30.20 -3.56 17.60
N LEU A 132 29.34 -3.39 16.59
CA LEU A 132 28.89 -4.48 15.74
C LEU A 132 29.99 -4.96 14.78
N ILE A 133 30.63 -4.05 14.03
CA ILE A 133 31.56 -4.41 12.95
C ILE A 133 32.85 -5.03 13.49
N THR A 134 33.30 -4.59 14.67
CA THR A 134 34.50 -5.14 15.33
C THR A 134 34.24 -6.44 16.07
N ASN A 135 32.98 -6.89 16.14
CA ASN A 135 32.64 -8.14 16.78
C ASN A 135 33.28 -9.33 16.02
N GLN A 136 33.86 -10.27 16.77
CA GLN A 136 34.55 -11.43 16.20
C GLN A 136 33.69 -12.24 15.22
N TYR A 137 32.38 -12.32 15.46
CA TYR A 137 31.44 -13.05 14.60
C TYR A 137 30.97 -12.25 13.39
N TYR A 138 31.17 -10.93 13.35
CA TYR A 138 30.74 -10.08 12.24
C TYR A 138 31.51 -10.35 10.94
N SER A 139 32.72 -10.90 11.08
CA SER A 139 33.60 -11.31 9.98
C SER A 139 33.00 -12.44 9.11
N ASP A 140 32.16 -13.30 9.68
CA ASP A 140 31.41 -14.35 8.97
C ASP A 140 29.93 -13.90 8.79
N PRO A 141 29.53 -13.45 7.59
CA PRO A 141 28.19 -12.92 7.35
C PRO A 141 27.08 -13.95 7.58
N SER A 142 27.34 -15.22 7.28
CA SER A 142 26.33 -16.28 7.39
C SER A 142 26.08 -16.61 8.86
N ASN A 143 27.15 -16.79 9.62
CA ASN A 143 27.05 -17.07 11.05
C ASN A 143 26.49 -15.87 11.82
N TRP A 144 26.96 -14.65 11.54
CA TRP A 144 26.43 -13.41 12.13
C TRP A 144 24.92 -13.29 11.95
N ARG A 145 24.43 -13.57 10.73
CA ARG A 145 23.01 -13.42 10.42
C ARG A 145 22.13 -14.42 11.16
N ILE A 146 22.59 -15.65 11.31
CA ILE A 146 21.91 -16.67 12.13
C ILE A 146 21.88 -16.24 13.59
N LEU A 147 23.03 -15.80 14.12
CA LEU A 147 23.19 -15.35 15.49
C LEU A 147 22.30 -14.15 15.81
N LEU A 148 22.31 -13.13 14.94
CA LEU A 148 21.48 -11.94 15.06
C LEU A 148 20.01 -12.31 15.09
N LYS A 149 19.56 -13.16 14.17
CA LYS A 149 18.17 -13.59 14.07
C LYS A 149 17.69 -14.36 15.30
N GLU A 150 18.43 -15.36 15.75
CA GLU A 150 18.05 -16.11 16.97
C GLU A 150 18.06 -15.19 18.20
N THR A 151 18.97 -14.22 18.25
CA THR A 151 19.00 -13.19 19.31
C THR A 151 17.76 -12.29 19.25
N MET A 152 17.33 -11.83 18.07
CA MET A 152 16.11 -11.03 17.91
C MET A 152 14.86 -11.81 18.35
N ILE A 153 14.77 -13.09 17.99
CA ILE A 153 13.69 -14.00 18.39
C ILE A 153 13.67 -14.13 19.91
N LYS A 154 14.80 -14.45 20.53
CA LYS A 154 14.93 -14.60 21.99
C LYS A 154 14.59 -13.31 22.74
N ALA A 155 15.08 -12.16 22.26
CA ALA A 155 14.78 -10.86 22.85
C ALA A 155 13.28 -10.55 22.78
N THR A 156 12.64 -10.86 21.66
CA THR A 156 11.19 -10.66 21.47
C THR A 156 10.37 -11.59 22.37
N LEU A 157 10.80 -12.84 22.54
CA LEU A 157 10.15 -13.79 23.46
C LEU A 157 10.23 -13.30 24.92
N ASN A 158 11.40 -12.80 25.34
CA ASN A 158 11.58 -12.27 26.69
C ASN A 158 10.74 -10.99 26.91
N LEU A 159 10.73 -10.08 25.94
CA LEU A 159 9.88 -8.87 25.98
C LEU A 159 8.39 -9.23 25.99
N ARG A 160 7.96 -10.28 25.27
CA ARG A 160 6.59 -10.79 25.32
C ARG A 160 6.24 -11.32 26.70
N GLN A 161 7.11 -12.09 27.35
CA GLN A 161 6.85 -12.58 28.71
C GLN A 161 6.66 -11.42 29.69
N LEU A 162 7.53 -10.41 29.58
CA LEU A 162 7.44 -9.19 30.38
C LEU A 162 6.12 -8.44 30.14
N TRP A 163 5.69 -8.36 28.87
CA TRP A 163 4.41 -7.78 28.49
C TRP A 163 3.21 -8.59 29.00
N ILE A 164 3.25 -9.92 28.97
CA ILE A 164 2.17 -10.75 29.52
C ILE A 164 2.04 -10.55 31.03
N GLN A 165 3.16 -10.39 31.74
CA GLN A 165 3.17 -10.23 33.19
C GLN A 165 2.72 -8.82 33.65
N ASN A 166 2.98 -7.80 32.84
CA ASN A 166 2.83 -6.39 33.28
C ASN A 166 2.01 -5.52 32.33
N GLY A 167 1.56 -6.06 31.20
CA GLY A 167 0.74 -5.38 30.22
C GLY A 167 -0.67 -5.19 30.75
N SER A 168 -1.24 -4.02 30.47
CA SER A 168 -2.70 -3.88 30.46
C SER A 168 -3.27 -4.86 29.43
N ASP A 169 -4.41 -5.48 29.72
CA ASP A 169 -5.12 -6.30 28.73
C ASP A 169 -5.71 -5.37 27.66
N LYS A 170 -4.84 -4.82 26.80
CA LYS A 170 -5.23 -3.93 25.70
C LYS A 170 -6.18 -4.63 24.74
N ILE A 171 -6.17 -5.96 24.70
CA ILE A 171 -7.14 -6.72 23.90
C ILE A 171 -8.51 -6.59 24.55
N SER A 172 -8.62 -6.74 25.87
CA SER A 172 -9.86 -6.44 26.60
C SER A 172 -10.26 -4.96 26.50
N GLU A 173 -9.33 -4.01 26.62
CA GLU A 173 -9.63 -2.58 26.45
C GLU A 173 -10.17 -2.27 25.04
N VAL A 174 -9.54 -2.82 24.00
CA VAL A 174 -10.01 -2.67 22.61
C VAL A 174 -11.33 -3.40 22.39
N ALA A 175 -11.52 -4.58 22.99
CA ALA A 175 -12.78 -5.32 22.91
C ALA A 175 -13.93 -4.56 23.60
N GLU A 176 -13.68 -3.93 24.75
CA GLU A 176 -14.63 -3.05 25.42
C GLU A 176 -14.96 -1.82 24.57
N LEU A 177 -13.97 -1.23 23.90
CA LEU A 177 -14.20 -0.13 22.96
C LEU A 177 -15.03 -0.57 21.75
N LEU A 178 -14.77 -1.76 21.20
CA LEU A 178 -15.55 -2.35 20.10
C LEU A 178 -17.00 -2.61 20.52
N VAL A 179 -17.21 -3.21 21.68
CA VAL A 179 -18.56 -3.42 22.26
C VAL A 179 -19.23 -2.08 22.53
N GLY A 180 -18.48 -1.09 23.02
CA GLY A 180 -18.97 0.27 23.23
C GLY A 180 -19.48 0.93 21.96
N ASP A 181 -18.80 0.74 20.82
CA ASP A 181 -19.20 1.27 19.51
C ASP A 181 -20.49 0.60 19.00
N LEU A 182 -20.66 -0.70 19.25
CA LEU A 182 -21.89 -1.44 18.92
C LEU A 182 -23.09 -1.01 19.79
N VAL A 183 -22.85 -0.70 21.07
CA VAL A 183 -23.91 -0.37 22.04
C VAL A 183 -24.26 1.12 22.01
N ARG A 184 -23.34 1.99 21.60
CA ARG A 184 -23.53 3.45 21.53
C ARG A 184 -22.99 3.99 20.19
N PRO A 185 -23.62 3.63 19.06
CA PRO A 185 -23.18 4.13 17.77
C PRO A 185 -23.27 5.66 17.74
N VAL A 186 -22.21 6.31 17.27
CA VAL A 186 -22.25 7.76 17.02
C VAL A 186 -23.19 8.00 15.83
N ASP A 187 -24.19 8.84 16.04
CA ASP A 187 -25.11 9.24 14.97
C ASP A 187 -24.31 9.90 13.81
N PRO A 188 -24.32 9.30 12.61
CA PRO A 188 -23.60 9.83 11.46
C PRO A 188 -24.00 11.27 11.10
N ALA A 189 -25.25 11.66 11.34
CA ALA A 189 -25.75 13.02 11.08
C ALA A 189 -25.11 14.04 12.03
N LEU A 190 -24.88 13.65 13.27
CA LEU A 190 -24.27 14.50 14.29
C LEU A 190 -22.75 14.56 14.17
N LEU A 191 -22.10 13.45 13.81
CA LEU A 191 -20.65 13.37 13.61
C LEU A 191 -20.17 14.50 12.70
N GLY A 192 -20.95 14.76 11.66
CA GLY A 192 -20.59 15.76 10.70
C GLY A 192 -20.52 17.18 11.23
N THR A 193 -21.51 17.55 12.03
CA THR A 193 -21.62 18.86 12.67
C THR A 193 -20.53 19.03 13.73
N TYR A 194 -20.21 17.96 14.48
CA TYR A 194 -19.13 17.97 15.47
C TYR A 194 -17.76 18.18 14.85
N LEU A 195 -17.48 17.46 13.75
CA LEU A 195 -16.21 17.59 13.06
C LEU A 195 -16.07 19.00 12.46
N GLU A 196 -17.10 19.53 11.81
CA GLU A 196 -17.03 20.87 11.21
C GLU A 196 -16.83 21.97 12.26
N ARG A 197 -17.50 21.89 13.41
CA ARG A 197 -17.23 22.78 14.55
C ARG A 197 -15.81 22.62 15.08
N TYR A 198 -15.33 21.39 15.24
CA TYR A 198 -13.96 21.10 15.67
C TYR A 198 -12.93 21.69 14.70
N TYR A 199 -13.11 21.51 13.38
CA TYR A 199 -12.21 22.09 12.38
C TYR A 199 -12.26 23.61 12.39
N GLN A 200 -13.44 24.21 12.51
CA GLN A 200 -13.58 25.67 12.64
C GLN A 200 -12.88 26.18 13.89
N ASP A 201 -12.98 25.49 15.02
CA ASP A 201 -12.29 25.85 16.26
C ASP A 201 -10.77 25.67 16.16
N VAL A 202 -10.28 24.58 15.56
CA VAL A 202 -8.84 24.35 15.35
C VAL A 202 -8.24 25.39 14.39
N LEU A 203 -8.94 25.69 13.29
CA LEU A 203 -8.51 26.68 12.30
C LEU A 203 -8.58 28.11 12.83
N LYS A 204 -9.58 28.45 13.68
CA LYS A 204 -9.75 29.81 14.22
C LYS A 204 -8.91 30.09 15.47
N LYS A 205 -8.79 29.13 16.39
CA LYS A 205 -8.24 29.40 17.72
C LYS A 205 -6.78 28.97 17.88
N GLY A 206 -6.28 28.07 17.03
CA GLY A 206 -4.95 27.49 17.17
C GLY A 206 -4.83 26.68 18.48
N LYS A 207 -4.69 25.36 18.36
CA LYS A 207 -4.45 24.39 19.47
C LYS A 207 -5.00 24.82 20.86
N THR A 208 -6.30 25.03 21.00
CA THR A 208 -6.88 25.16 22.34
C THR A 208 -6.98 23.78 23.01
N LYS A 209 -6.50 23.71 24.26
CA LYS A 209 -6.55 22.55 25.16
C LYS A 209 -8.00 22.08 25.35
N GLY A 210 -8.39 21.06 24.61
CA GLY A 210 -9.57 20.25 24.84
C GLY A 210 -9.26 18.83 24.40
N THR A 211 -9.92 17.83 24.98
CA THR A 211 -9.78 16.45 24.54
C THR A 211 -10.28 16.39 23.09
N PRO A 212 -9.41 16.15 22.11
CA PRO A 212 -9.79 16.25 20.72
C PRO A 212 -10.80 15.16 20.38
N ILE A 213 -11.66 15.43 19.41
CA ILE A 213 -12.59 14.43 18.87
C ILE A 213 -11.85 13.64 17.79
N CYS A 214 -12.05 12.33 17.73
CA CYS A 214 -11.46 11.46 16.73
C CYS A 214 -12.04 11.83 15.36
N PRO A 215 -11.21 12.17 14.36
CA PRO A 215 -11.69 12.55 13.04
C PRO A 215 -12.39 11.41 12.29
N GLN A 216 -12.14 10.16 12.70
CA GLN A 216 -12.69 8.96 12.06
C GLN A 216 -14.04 8.56 12.62
N CYS A 217 -14.16 8.40 13.94
CA CYS A 217 -15.38 7.89 14.57
C CYS A 217 -16.12 8.90 15.46
N GLY A 218 -15.56 10.09 15.72
CA GLY A 218 -16.15 11.05 16.65
C GLY A 218 -15.95 10.71 18.14
N GLY A 219 -15.25 9.63 18.46
CA GLY A 219 -14.89 9.26 19.83
C GLY A 219 -13.82 10.17 20.44
N VAL A 220 -13.39 9.87 21.66
CA VAL A 220 -12.33 10.63 22.35
C VAL A 220 -10.96 10.34 21.71
N ALA A 221 -10.26 11.37 21.24
CA ALA A 221 -8.97 11.24 20.56
C ALA A 221 -7.78 11.34 21.53
N ASP A 222 -7.43 10.19 22.10
CA ASP A 222 -6.36 10.08 23.11
C ASP A 222 -4.99 9.68 22.55
N VAL A 223 -4.93 9.31 21.26
CA VAL A 223 -3.71 8.76 20.63
C VAL A 223 -3.21 9.69 19.53
N GLU A 224 -1.94 10.07 19.58
CA GLU A 224 -1.24 10.69 18.45
C GLU A 224 -0.71 9.62 17.49
N ALA A 225 -1.41 9.39 16.38
CA ALA A 225 -1.05 8.41 15.38
C ALA A 225 -0.42 9.06 14.13
N GLN A 226 0.34 8.28 13.36
CA GLN A 226 0.91 8.76 12.09
C GLN A 226 -0.20 8.94 11.05
N SER A 227 -0.29 10.11 10.43
CA SER A 227 -1.38 10.44 9.50
C SER A 227 -1.45 9.47 8.31
N LYS A 228 -0.30 8.95 7.87
CA LYS A 228 -0.17 7.96 6.79
C LYS A 228 -0.93 6.66 7.04
N LEU A 229 -1.12 6.25 8.30
CA LEU A 229 -1.86 5.02 8.64
C LEU A 229 -3.35 5.14 8.33
N PHE A 230 -3.86 6.35 8.15
CA PHE A 230 -5.28 6.64 7.97
C PHE A 230 -5.58 7.21 6.59
N GLY A 231 -4.70 6.99 5.61
CA GLY A 231 -4.87 7.51 4.24
C GLY A 231 -4.81 9.04 4.12
N ALA A 232 -4.48 9.74 5.21
CA ALA A 232 -4.47 11.20 5.26
C ALA A 232 -3.04 11.75 5.15
N SER A 233 -2.76 12.49 4.07
CA SER A 233 -1.72 13.52 4.14
C SER A 233 -2.28 14.69 4.96
N GLN A 234 -1.43 15.42 5.70
CA GLN A 234 -1.81 16.60 6.51
C GLN A 234 -2.54 17.73 5.76
N THR A 235 -2.78 17.54 4.47
CA THR A 235 -3.16 18.56 3.51
C THR A 235 -4.62 18.47 3.10
N TYR A 236 -5.30 17.34 3.36
CA TYR A 236 -6.72 17.17 3.06
C TYR A 236 -7.37 16.24 4.08
N HIS A 237 -8.51 16.70 4.55
CA HIS A 237 -9.57 15.90 5.16
C HIS A 237 -10.83 16.32 4.42
N ASP A 238 -11.85 15.46 4.31
CA ASP A 238 -13.13 15.72 3.62
C ASP A 238 -13.92 16.95 4.12
N LEU A 239 -13.36 17.68 5.09
CA LEU A 239 -13.91 18.85 5.76
C LEU A 239 -13.04 20.10 5.57
N MET A 240 -12.03 20.03 4.69
CA MET A 240 -11.15 21.16 4.35
C MET A 240 -11.11 21.43 2.86
N VAL A 241 -11.01 22.71 2.51
CA VAL A 241 -10.67 23.15 1.15
C VAL A 241 -9.37 22.49 0.71
N ALA A 242 -9.38 21.93 -0.50
CA ALA A 242 -8.27 21.23 -1.13
C ALA A 242 -6.90 21.92 -0.89
N GLY A 243 -5.99 21.26 -0.16
CA GLY A 243 -4.59 21.68 -0.03
C GLY A 243 -4.23 22.56 1.18
N LYS A 244 -5.05 22.62 2.24
CA LYS A 244 -4.70 23.33 3.49
C LYS A 244 -3.96 22.43 4.50
N ARG A 245 -2.84 22.89 5.06
CA ARG A 245 -2.05 22.17 6.08
C ARG A 245 -2.64 22.32 7.48
N ILE A 246 -2.79 21.22 8.22
CA ILE A 246 -3.23 21.22 9.64
C ILE A 246 -2.04 21.32 10.63
N ASP A 247 -0.87 20.73 10.32
CA ASP A 247 0.32 20.77 11.22
C ASP A 247 1.62 20.50 10.43
N THR A 248 2.80 20.60 11.05
CA THR A 248 4.13 20.32 10.47
C THR A 248 4.68 18.92 10.76
N ASN A 249 4.08 18.16 11.69
CA ASN A 249 4.68 16.93 12.25
C ASN A 249 4.11 15.58 11.75
N ASN A 250 3.30 15.52 10.68
CA ASN A 250 2.68 14.30 10.12
C ASN A 250 1.95 13.38 11.14
N LYS A 251 1.35 13.96 12.17
CA LYS A 251 0.56 13.25 13.19
C LYS A 251 -0.88 13.74 13.22
N ILE A 252 -1.80 12.83 13.51
CA ILE A 252 -3.21 13.10 13.78
C ILE A 252 -3.57 12.57 15.16
N ARG A 253 -4.57 13.16 15.82
CA ARG A 253 -5.13 12.60 17.05
C ARG A 253 -6.36 11.77 16.72
N VAL A 254 -6.35 10.51 17.16
CA VAL A 254 -7.41 9.51 16.92
C VAL A 254 -7.72 8.77 18.21
N CYS A 255 -8.85 8.06 18.26
CA CYS A 255 -9.15 7.18 19.39
C CYS A 255 -8.32 5.88 19.33
N LYS A 256 -8.21 5.19 20.46
CA LYS A 256 -7.46 3.93 20.57
C LYS A 256 -7.97 2.84 19.63
N LEU A 257 -9.29 2.78 19.42
CA LEU A 257 -9.93 1.79 18.55
C LEU A 257 -9.54 2.00 17.08
N CYS A 258 -9.73 3.22 16.55
CA CYS A 258 -9.36 3.53 15.18
C CYS A 258 -7.85 3.35 14.92
N ASP A 259 -6.98 3.65 15.89
CA ASP A 259 -5.55 3.36 15.79
C ASP A 259 -5.23 1.86 15.74
N PHE A 260 -5.91 1.05 16.54
CA PHE A 260 -5.78 -0.39 16.50
C PHE A 260 -6.23 -0.96 15.15
N GLU A 261 -7.41 -0.57 14.67
CA GLU A 261 -7.93 -1.02 13.38
C GLU A 261 -7.05 -0.60 12.20
N ALA A 262 -6.55 0.64 12.19
CA ALA A 262 -5.66 1.10 11.13
C ALA A 262 -4.34 0.30 11.09
N LYS A 263 -3.79 -0.04 12.26
CA LYS A 263 -2.60 -0.91 12.36
C LYS A 263 -2.89 -2.34 11.92
N LEU A 264 -4.03 -2.90 12.32
CA LEU A 264 -4.46 -4.24 11.93
C LEU A 264 -4.68 -4.33 10.42
N ARG A 265 -5.37 -3.34 9.82
CA ARG A 265 -5.56 -3.21 8.37
C ARG A 265 -4.22 -3.13 7.65
N LYS A 266 -3.30 -2.27 8.12
CA LYS A 266 -1.96 -2.21 7.54
C LYS A 266 -1.26 -3.56 7.55
N LEU A 267 -1.41 -4.34 8.62
CA LEU A 267 -0.75 -5.64 8.75
C LEU A 267 -1.42 -6.75 7.91
N LEU A 268 -2.74 -6.73 7.78
CA LEU A 268 -3.50 -7.74 7.03
C LEU A 268 -3.58 -7.45 5.53
N LEU A 269 -3.51 -6.18 5.14
CA LEU A 269 -3.73 -5.71 3.77
C LEU A 269 -2.45 -5.06 3.19
N GLU A 270 -1.27 -5.31 3.78
CA GLU A 270 -0.02 -4.70 3.32
C GLU A 270 0.24 -5.05 1.85
N GLY A 271 0.33 -4.03 0.99
CA GLY A 271 0.56 -4.20 -0.44
C GLY A 271 -0.68 -4.49 -1.28
N MET A 272 -1.87 -4.56 -0.68
CA MET A 272 -3.14 -4.66 -1.39
C MET A 272 -3.88 -3.33 -1.32
N ASP A 273 -4.39 -2.84 -2.46
CA ASP A 273 -5.29 -1.69 -2.46
C ASP A 273 -6.75 -2.20 -2.35
N THR A 274 -7.60 -1.49 -1.62
CA THR A 274 -8.99 -1.89 -1.37
C THR A 274 -9.96 -0.79 -1.75
N VAL A 275 -11.12 -1.19 -2.28
CA VAL A 275 -12.19 -0.25 -2.64
C VAL A 275 -13.54 -0.75 -2.11
N LEU A 276 -14.30 0.17 -1.55
CA LEU A 276 -15.67 -0.04 -1.09
C LEU A 276 -16.63 0.51 -2.15
N ILE A 277 -17.47 -0.36 -2.72
CA ILE A 277 -18.50 0.02 -3.69
C ILE A 277 -19.85 0.07 -2.99
N LEU A 278 -20.53 1.21 -3.09
CA LEU A 278 -21.79 1.50 -2.43
C LEU A 278 -22.83 1.87 -3.49
N PRO A 279 -23.98 1.16 -3.60
CA PRO A 279 -25.04 1.57 -4.50
C PRO A 279 -25.52 2.99 -4.17
N HIS A 280 -25.92 3.75 -5.18
CA HIS A 280 -26.52 5.05 -4.98
C HIS A 280 -27.87 4.91 -4.25
N ILE A 281 -28.12 5.77 -3.27
CA ILE A 281 -29.32 5.70 -2.41
C ILE A 281 -30.62 5.94 -3.21
N GLY A 282 -30.51 6.57 -4.40
CA GLY A 282 -31.62 6.82 -5.32
C GLY A 282 -31.93 5.72 -6.34
N LEU A 283 -31.38 4.51 -6.20
CA LEU A 283 -31.72 3.41 -7.11
C LEU A 283 -33.19 3.01 -6.93
N SER A 284 -33.92 2.90 -8.05
CA SER A 284 -35.24 2.27 -8.05
C SER A 284 -35.12 0.82 -7.54
N ARG A 285 -36.21 0.26 -6.98
CA ARG A 285 -36.24 -1.13 -6.51
C ARG A 285 -35.68 -2.12 -7.53
N ARG A 286 -36.03 -1.95 -8.81
CA ARG A 286 -35.50 -2.77 -9.91
C ARG A 286 -33.98 -2.68 -10.03
N LEU A 287 -33.40 -1.48 -9.96
CA LEU A 287 -31.95 -1.30 -10.05
C LEU A 287 -31.22 -1.82 -8.80
N MET A 288 -31.88 -1.82 -7.64
CA MET A 288 -31.35 -2.41 -6.41
C MET A 288 -31.35 -3.94 -6.49
N GLU A 289 -32.37 -4.56 -7.08
CA GLU A 289 -32.41 -6.00 -7.35
C GLU A 289 -31.33 -6.38 -8.38
N GLU A 290 -31.16 -5.60 -9.46
CA GLU A 290 -30.07 -5.77 -10.42
C GLU A 290 -28.69 -5.64 -9.75
N TRP A 291 -28.52 -4.67 -8.84
CA TRP A 291 -27.31 -4.48 -8.04
C TRP A 291 -26.96 -5.71 -7.19
N GLN A 292 -27.92 -6.17 -6.38
CA GLN A 292 -27.74 -7.33 -5.51
C GLN A 292 -27.40 -8.59 -6.30
N LEU A 293 -28.09 -8.81 -7.43
CA LEU A 293 -27.80 -9.93 -8.33
C LEU A 293 -26.38 -9.84 -8.90
N THR A 294 -25.93 -8.67 -9.36
CA THR A 294 -24.56 -8.48 -9.85
C THR A 294 -23.55 -8.73 -8.74
N ALA A 295 -23.81 -8.24 -7.54
CA ALA A 295 -22.92 -8.39 -6.39
C ALA A 295 -22.80 -9.86 -5.93
N GLU A 296 -23.92 -10.58 -5.80
CA GLU A 296 -23.96 -12.02 -5.48
C GLU A 296 -23.23 -12.87 -6.53
N ARG A 297 -23.35 -12.49 -7.81
CA ARG A 297 -22.70 -13.19 -8.92
C ARG A 297 -21.20 -12.96 -8.95
N LEU A 298 -20.75 -11.76 -8.60
CA LEU A 298 -19.33 -11.46 -8.42
C LEU A 298 -18.72 -12.26 -7.27
N THR A 299 -19.42 -12.35 -6.14
CA THR A 299 -18.91 -13.09 -4.97
C THR A 299 -18.95 -14.60 -5.15
N SER A 300 -19.90 -15.12 -5.93
CA SER A 300 -19.97 -16.56 -6.24
C SER A 300 -19.04 -17.00 -7.37
N GLY A 301 -18.21 -16.11 -7.92
CA GLY A 301 -17.29 -16.42 -9.02
C GLY A 301 -17.97 -16.74 -10.35
N LYS A 302 -19.29 -16.53 -10.45
CA LYS A 302 -20.12 -16.84 -11.64
C LYS A 302 -20.09 -15.72 -12.68
N THR A 303 -19.33 -14.66 -12.44
CA THR A 303 -19.18 -13.53 -13.36
C THR A 303 -17.75 -13.06 -13.34
N THR A 304 -17.14 -12.98 -14.53
CA THR A 304 -15.85 -12.35 -14.72
C THR A 304 -16.05 -10.85 -14.92
N LEU A 305 -15.38 -10.05 -14.09
CA LEU A 305 -15.23 -8.64 -14.41
C LEU A 305 -14.41 -8.50 -15.70
N PRO A 306 -14.69 -7.49 -16.54
CA PRO A 306 -13.74 -7.10 -17.57
C PRO A 306 -12.37 -6.83 -16.92
N ASN A 307 -11.29 -6.84 -17.69
CA ASN A 307 -9.96 -6.62 -17.11
C ASN A 307 -9.76 -5.14 -16.75
N ILE A 308 -10.40 -4.68 -15.66
CA ILE A 308 -10.42 -3.28 -15.22
C ILE A 308 -9.01 -2.80 -14.82
N LEU A 309 -8.09 -3.73 -14.53
CA LEU A 309 -6.71 -3.40 -14.18
C LEU A 309 -5.83 -3.07 -15.40
N GLN A 310 -6.28 -3.33 -16.63
CA GLN A 310 -5.60 -2.87 -17.84
C GLN A 310 -5.95 -1.40 -18.13
N LEU A 311 -5.52 -0.50 -17.23
CA LEU A 311 -5.90 0.91 -17.23
C LEU A 311 -5.58 1.62 -18.56
N ALA A 312 -4.44 1.31 -19.20
CA ALA A 312 -4.09 1.91 -20.48
C ALA A 312 -5.05 1.51 -21.62
N GLN A 313 -5.56 0.28 -21.62
CA GLN A 313 -6.54 -0.18 -22.60
C GLN A 313 -7.89 0.48 -22.37
N TRP A 314 -8.32 0.57 -21.10
CA TRP A 314 -9.53 1.29 -20.72
C TRP A 314 -9.44 2.77 -21.10
N ALA A 315 -8.30 3.41 -20.87
CA ALA A 315 -8.07 4.79 -21.26
C ALA A 315 -8.25 5.02 -22.77
N ASP A 316 -7.61 4.19 -23.61
CA ASP A 316 -7.77 4.30 -25.07
C ASP A 316 -9.20 3.98 -25.53
N LYS A 317 -9.86 2.98 -24.91
CA LYS A 317 -11.24 2.60 -25.20
C LYS A 317 -12.23 3.73 -24.87
N ILE A 318 -12.15 4.30 -23.66
CA ILE A 318 -13.00 5.41 -23.21
C ILE A 318 -12.85 6.63 -24.13
N LEU A 319 -11.62 6.99 -24.52
CA LEU A 319 -11.39 8.15 -25.37
C LEU A 319 -11.97 7.99 -26.79
N ARG A 320 -12.01 6.77 -27.33
CA ARG A 320 -12.49 6.47 -28.69
C ARG A 320 -13.98 6.19 -28.77
N GLU A 321 -14.52 5.52 -27.76
CA GLU A 321 -15.88 4.97 -27.77
C GLU A 321 -16.82 5.71 -26.81
N GLY A 322 -16.29 6.49 -25.87
CA GLY A 322 -17.07 7.19 -24.86
C GLY A 322 -17.93 6.22 -24.04
N ASP A 323 -19.20 6.56 -23.88
CA ASP A 323 -20.17 5.73 -23.15
C ASP A 323 -20.39 4.33 -23.75
N GLN A 324 -20.13 4.14 -25.05
CA GLN A 324 -20.25 2.81 -25.67
C GLN A 324 -19.25 1.80 -25.09
N ALA A 325 -18.09 2.28 -24.62
CA ALA A 325 -17.08 1.44 -23.97
C ALA A 325 -17.66 0.68 -22.78
N PHE A 326 -18.48 1.34 -21.97
CA PHE A 326 -19.09 0.78 -20.77
C PHE A 326 -20.31 -0.08 -21.07
N GLN A 327 -21.04 0.19 -22.15
CA GLN A 327 -22.20 -0.62 -22.55
C GLN A 327 -21.79 -2.01 -23.04
N GLN A 328 -20.68 -2.10 -23.76
CA GLN A 328 -20.12 -3.36 -24.27
C GLN A 328 -19.46 -4.20 -23.18
N GLU A 329 -18.89 -3.54 -22.16
CA GLU A 329 -18.14 -4.16 -21.06
C GLU A 329 -18.95 -4.23 -19.76
N ARG A 330 -20.26 -3.94 -19.80
CA ARG A 330 -21.13 -4.26 -18.66
C ARG A 330 -20.89 -5.73 -18.33
N PRO A 331 -20.79 -6.10 -17.04
CA PRO A 331 -20.61 -7.49 -16.65
C PRO A 331 -21.73 -8.32 -17.27
N ALA A 332 -21.43 -8.92 -18.42
CA ALA A 332 -22.33 -9.77 -19.16
C ALA A 332 -22.24 -11.15 -18.52
N ILE A 333 -23.30 -11.92 -18.66
CA ILE A 333 -23.29 -13.35 -18.36
C ILE A 333 -22.38 -14.00 -19.40
N THR A 334 -21.08 -13.98 -19.17
CA THR A 334 -20.20 -14.94 -19.80
C THR A 334 -20.16 -16.14 -18.88
N GLU A 335 -20.83 -17.23 -19.30
CA GLU A 335 -20.23 -18.54 -19.10
C GLU A 335 -18.79 -18.37 -19.56
N THR A 336 -17.84 -18.48 -18.64
CA THR A 336 -16.41 -18.35 -18.92
C THR A 336 -16.09 -19.29 -20.07
N GLN A 337 -16.09 -18.77 -21.30
CA GLN A 337 -15.41 -19.44 -22.38
C GLN A 337 -13.94 -19.43 -21.97
N PRO A 338 -13.25 -20.58 -21.96
CA PRO A 338 -11.84 -20.62 -21.61
C PRO A 338 -11.09 -19.74 -22.61
N GLY A 339 -10.73 -18.54 -22.16
CA GLY A 339 -9.78 -17.70 -22.86
C GLY A 339 -8.40 -18.37 -22.84
N LYS A 340 -7.47 -17.81 -23.62
CA LYS A 340 -6.07 -18.25 -23.63
C LYS A 340 -5.53 -18.32 -22.20
N PHE A 341 -4.95 -19.46 -21.84
CA PHE A 341 -4.42 -19.66 -20.50
C PHE A 341 -3.14 -18.83 -20.30
N SER A 342 -2.99 -18.23 -19.11
CA SER A 342 -1.83 -17.43 -18.75
C SER A 342 -0.67 -18.32 -18.33
N LYS A 343 0.39 -18.33 -19.13
CA LYS A 343 1.64 -19.05 -18.84
C LYS A 343 2.22 -18.70 -17.47
N LYS A 344 2.25 -17.42 -17.12
CA LYS A 344 2.79 -16.94 -15.84
C LYS A 344 2.03 -17.55 -14.66
N ILE A 345 0.70 -17.57 -14.72
CA ILE A 345 -0.13 -18.07 -13.63
C ILE A 345 0.03 -19.59 -13.47
N LEU A 346 0.07 -20.33 -14.58
CA LEU A 346 0.29 -21.77 -14.54
C LEU A 346 1.69 -22.13 -14.04
N GLN A 347 2.71 -21.34 -14.40
CA GLN A 347 4.07 -21.48 -13.85
C GLN A 347 4.10 -21.25 -12.33
N GLU A 348 3.46 -20.18 -11.85
CA GLU A 348 3.38 -19.89 -10.41
C GLU A 348 2.65 -20.99 -9.64
N ILE A 349 1.60 -21.58 -10.21
CA ILE A 349 0.90 -22.72 -9.59
C ILE A 349 1.82 -23.93 -9.55
N ALA A 350 2.49 -24.25 -10.66
CA ALA A 350 3.42 -25.38 -10.73
C ALA A 350 4.56 -25.26 -9.70
N GLU A 351 5.15 -24.06 -9.57
CA GLU A 351 6.20 -23.78 -8.58
C GLU A 351 5.68 -23.92 -7.14
N GLU A 352 4.49 -23.41 -6.85
CA GLU A 352 3.89 -23.45 -5.51
C GLU A 352 3.61 -24.88 -5.03
N TYR A 353 3.30 -25.80 -5.94
CA TYR A 353 3.08 -27.22 -5.65
C TYR A 353 4.32 -28.10 -5.88
N SER A 354 5.48 -27.50 -6.17
CA SER A 354 6.73 -28.24 -6.43
C SER A 354 6.60 -29.24 -7.60
N LEU A 355 5.90 -28.84 -8.67
CA LEU A 355 5.71 -29.60 -9.91
C LEU A 355 6.41 -28.93 -11.12
N PRO A 356 7.74 -28.66 -11.09
CA PRO A 356 8.40 -27.92 -12.17
C PRO A 356 8.55 -28.73 -13.47
N ASP A 357 8.72 -30.05 -13.37
CA ASP A 357 9.13 -30.90 -14.49
C ASP A 357 8.02 -31.79 -15.07
N ASP A 358 6.98 -32.09 -14.27
CA ASP A 358 5.81 -32.87 -14.69
C ASP A 358 4.52 -32.20 -14.23
N LEU A 359 3.79 -31.64 -15.20
CA LEU A 359 2.53 -30.92 -14.97
C LEU A 359 1.30 -31.81 -15.19
N SER A 360 1.48 -33.11 -15.44
CA SER A 360 0.37 -34.05 -15.71
C SER A 360 -0.55 -34.19 -14.49
N ASN A 361 -0.02 -33.93 -13.30
CA ASN A 361 -0.78 -33.89 -12.05
C ASN A 361 -1.71 -32.67 -11.92
N LEU A 362 -1.59 -31.66 -12.80
CA LEU A 362 -2.48 -30.49 -12.79
C LEU A 362 -3.80 -30.74 -13.53
N ILE A 363 -3.91 -31.84 -14.30
CA ILE A 363 -5.02 -32.09 -15.23
C ILE A 363 -5.80 -33.35 -14.87
N ASP A 364 -7.04 -33.42 -15.35
CA ASP A 364 -7.97 -34.53 -15.14
C ASP A 364 -7.60 -35.82 -15.90
N THR A 365 -6.62 -35.74 -16.79
CA THR A 365 -6.09 -36.86 -17.59
C THR A 365 -4.59 -37.05 -17.33
N PRO A 366 -4.20 -37.74 -16.23
CA PRO A 366 -2.80 -37.89 -15.83
C PRO A 366 -1.96 -38.73 -16.82
N ASP A 367 -2.59 -39.47 -17.73
CA ASP A 367 -1.93 -40.30 -18.75
C ASP A 367 -1.30 -39.50 -19.89
N ILE A 368 -1.57 -38.18 -19.98
CA ILE A 368 -0.97 -37.29 -20.98
C ILE A 368 0.26 -36.63 -20.36
N PRO A 369 1.49 -36.97 -20.79
CA PRO A 369 2.69 -36.37 -20.22
C PRO A 369 2.79 -34.89 -20.60
N VAL A 370 2.73 -34.02 -19.59
CA VAL A 370 2.82 -32.57 -19.77
C VAL A 370 4.21 -32.06 -19.36
N THR A 371 5.08 -31.96 -20.36
CA THR A 371 6.51 -31.62 -20.22
C THR A 371 6.83 -30.12 -20.07
N SER A 372 5.85 -29.23 -20.25
CA SER A 372 6.05 -27.78 -20.08
C SER A 372 4.73 -27.03 -19.97
N VAL A 373 4.76 -25.81 -19.43
CA VAL A 373 3.57 -24.96 -19.34
C VAL A 373 3.06 -24.54 -20.73
N ASP A 374 3.92 -24.36 -21.72
CA ASP A 374 3.48 -24.08 -23.10
C ASP A 374 2.73 -25.27 -23.71
N HIS A 375 3.17 -26.50 -23.38
CA HIS A 375 2.48 -27.71 -23.78
C HIS A 375 1.11 -27.81 -23.07
N LEU A 376 1.06 -27.54 -21.76
CA LEU A 376 -0.19 -27.51 -20.98
C LEU A 376 -1.23 -26.55 -21.57
N ILE A 377 -0.81 -25.31 -21.88
CA ILE A 377 -1.71 -24.29 -22.46
C ILE A 377 -2.31 -24.78 -23.76
N LYS A 378 -1.51 -25.38 -24.65
CA LYS A 378 -2.02 -25.92 -25.92
C LYS A 378 -3.06 -27.01 -25.70
N LEU A 379 -2.82 -27.93 -24.76
CA LEU A 379 -3.76 -29.00 -24.44
C LEU A 379 -5.09 -28.46 -23.90
N LEU A 380 -5.02 -27.47 -23.00
CA LEU A 380 -6.21 -26.81 -22.43
C LEU A 380 -6.98 -25.98 -23.47
N GLU A 381 -6.28 -25.23 -24.33
CA GLU A 381 -6.89 -24.44 -25.41
C GLU A 381 -7.55 -25.34 -26.48
N GLN A 382 -6.98 -26.52 -26.74
CA GLN A 382 -7.52 -27.52 -27.65
C GLN A 382 -8.60 -28.41 -27.00
N LYS A 383 -8.94 -28.18 -25.73
CA LYS A 383 -9.91 -28.96 -24.94
C LYS A 383 -9.59 -30.46 -24.84
N GLN A 384 -8.31 -30.81 -24.90
CA GLN A 384 -7.84 -32.20 -24.79
C GLN A 384 -7.74 -32.67 -23.33
N CYS A 385 -7.65 -31.74 -22.40
CA CYS A 385 -7.70 -31.97 -20.95
C CYS A 385 -8.37 -30.78 -20.24
N LYS A 386 -8.64 -30.92 -18.95
CA LYS A 386 -9.04 -29.81 -18.05
C LYS A 386 -8.14 -29.80 -16.83
N LEU A 387 -7.99 -28.62 -16.21
CA LEU A 387 -7.36 -28.56 -14.90
C LEU A 387 -8.23 -29.29 -13.87
N LEU A 388 -7.61 -29.97 -12.91
CA LEU A 388 -8.35 -30.51 -11.76
C LEU A 388 -9.05 -29.38 -11.01
N PRO A 389 -10.19 -29.64 -10.35
CA PRO A 389 -11.01 -28.59 -9.72
C PRO A 389 -10.23 -27.66 -8.78
N GLU A 390 -9.32 -28.20 -7.97
CA GLU A 390 -8.48 -27.44 -7.03
C GLU A 390 -7.52 -26.46 -7.75
N PHE A 391 -6.92 -26.89 -8.87
CA PHE A 391 -6.01 -26.04 -9.64
C PHE A 391 -6.76 -25.07 -10.53
N GLN A 392 -7.95 -25.44 -11.01
CA GLN A 392 -8.85 -24.53 -11.71
C GLN A 392 -9.32 -23.40 -10.78
N GLU A 393 -9.68 -23.71 -9.54
CA GLU A 393 -10.04 -22.72 -8.53
C GLU A 393 -8.86 -21.79 -8.25
N LYS A 394 -7.67 -22.33 -8.01
CA LYS A 394 -6.46 -21.53 -7.77
C LYS A 394 -6.00 -20.70 -8.98
N TYR A 395 -6.15 -21.25 -10.19
CA TYR A 395 -5.91 -20.53 -11.43
C TYR A 395 -6.89 -19.36 -11.56
N ASN A 396 -8.18 -19.59 -11.29
CA ASN A 396 -9.19 -18.55 -11.28
C ASN A 396 -8.89 -17.51 -10.19
N GLU A 397 -8.46 -17.90 -8.99
CA GLU A 397 -8.04 -16.98 -7.95
C GLU A 397 -6.90 -16.07 -8.42
N LYS A 398 -5.82 -16.64 -8.98
CA LYS A 398 -4.67 -15.86 -9.47
C LYS A 398 -5.01 -15.04 -10.73
N LEU A 399 -5.99 -15.48 -11.52
CA LEU A 399 -6.52 -14.76 -12.68
C LEU A 399 -7.39 -13.56 -12.26
N VAL A 400 -8.18 -13.75 -11.20
CA VAL A 400 -9.09 -12.74 -10.63
C VAL A 400 -8.28 -11.82 -9.73
N LYS A 401 -7.70 -10.79 -10.34
CA LYS A 401 -6.92 -9.74 -9.67
C LYS A 401 -7.77 -8.75 -8.87
N LEU A 402 -9.10 -8.78 -9.06
CA LEU A 402 -10.10 -8.01 -8.32
C LEU A 402 -11.02 -8.99 -7.59
N ARG A 403 -10.87 -9.12 -6.28
CA ARG A 403 -11.61 -10.12 -5.49
C ARG A 403 -12.62 -9.42 -4.58
N PRO A 404 -13.92 -9.75 -4.64
CA PRO A 404 -14.83 -9.32 -3.61
C PRO A 404 -14.46 -10.03 -2.30
N ALA A 405 -14.04 -9.27 -1.30
CA ALA A 405 -13.70 -9.78 0.02
C ALA A 405 -14.92 -9.91 0.92
N TYR A 406 -15.88 -9.00 0.74
CA TYR A 406 -17.12 -8.99 1.50
C TYR A 406 -18.24 -8.40 0.65
N TYR A 407 -19.45 -8.92 0.86
CA TYR A 407 -20.66 -8.43 0.21
C TYR A 407 -21.78 -8.31 1.22
N SER A 408 -22.51 -7.20 1.12
CA SER A 408 -23.85 -7.05 1.67
C SER A 408 -24.76 -6.41 0.62
N PRO A 409 -26.09 -6.48 0.80
CA PRO A 409 -27.05 -5.76 -0.04
C PRO A 409 -26.75 -4.26 -0.23
N ASN A 410 -25.97 -3.67 0.69
CA ASN A 410 -25.69 -2.24 0.76
C ASN A 410 -24.26 -1.87 0.36
N TYR A 411 -23.34 -2.83 0.18
CA TYR A 411 -21.98 -2.56 -0.29
C TYR A 411 -21.21 -3.81 -0.71
N ILE A 412 -20.20 -3.62 -1.55
CA ILE A 412 -19.19 -4.64 -1.90
C ILE A 412 -17.82 -4.10 -1.48
N LEU A 413 -17.07 -4.86 -0.70
CA LEU A 413 -15.65 -4.61 -0.48
C LEU A 413 -14.85 -5.42 -1.50
N MET A 414 -14.06 -4.74 -2.34
CA MET A 414 -13.15 -5.40 -3.28
C MET A 414 -11.69 -5.18 -2.87
N ILE A 415 -10.92 -6.27 -2.92
CA ILE A 415 -9.47 -6.29 -2.81
C ILE A 415 -8.86 -6.29 -4.21
N ILE A 416 -7.91 -5.40 -4.43
CA ILE A 416 -7.09 -5.30 -5.62
C ILE A 416 -5.78 -6.03 -5.31
N GLY A 417 -5.65 -7.26 -5.81
CA GLY A 417 -4.56 -8.17 -5.47
C GLY A 417 -3.21 -7.88 -6.15
N GLU A 418 -3.21 -7.07 -7.21
CA GLU A 418 -1.99 -6.53 -7.83
C GLU A 418 -2.05 -5.00 -7.84
N GLY A 419 -0.93 -4.34 -7.55
CA GLY A 419 -0.83 -2.89 -7.66
C GLY A 419 -1.21 -2.41 -9.07
N VAL A 420 -2.00 -1.33 -9.15
CA VAL A 420 -2.41 -0.69 -10.42
C VAL A 420 -1.28 0.04 -11.16
N SER A 421 -0.10 0.09 -10.55
CA SER A 421 1.08 0.82 -11.02
C SER A 421 2.19 -0.13 -11.45
N PRO A 422 3.05 0.26 -12.40
CA PRO A 422 4.34 -0.39 -12.63
C PRO A 422 5.17 -0.46 -11.34
N LYS A 423 6.02 -1.48 -11.21
CA LYS A 423 6.95 -1.60 -10.07
C LYS A 423 7.85 -0.36 -10.02
N GLU A 424 8.03 0.22 -8.82
CA GLU A 424 8.85 1.42 -8.55
C GLU A 424 8.24 2.79 -8.96
N GLU A 425 6.96 2.87 -9.35
CA GLU A 425 6.28 4.16 -9.60
C GLU A 425 6.01 4.93 -8.28
N PRO A 426 6.11 6.29 -8.25
CA PRO A 426 5.77 7.06 -7.06
C PRO A 426 4.32 6.88 -6.61
N ARG A 427 4.08 6.84 -5.29
CA ARG A 427 2.72 6.70 -4.72
C ARG A 427 1.72 7.74 -5.26
N SER A 428 2.16 8.96 -5.54
CA SER A 428 1.31 10.01 -6.13
C SER A 428 0.77 9.63 -7.52
N ALA A 429 1.56 8.94 -8.34
CA ALA A 429 1.10 8.47 -9.64
C ALA A 429 0.18 7.25 -9.49
N THR A 430 0.49 6.34 -8.55
CA THR A 430 -0.42 5.26 -8.15
C THR A 430 -1.79 5.78 -7.70
N GLU A 431 -1.84 6.86 -6.94
CA GLU A 431 -3.09 7.51 -6.51
C GLU A 431 -3.93 8.04 -7.69
N ILE A 432 -3.30 8.53 -8.76
CA ILE A 432 -3.99 8.93 -10.00
C ILE A 432 -4.57 7.70 -10.70
N ARG A 433 -3.80 6.60 -10.80
CA ARG A 433 -4.26 5.33 -11.39
C ARG A 433 -5.41 4.72 -10.58
N LEU A 434 -5.33 4.75 -9.26
CA LEU A 434 -6.40 4.31 -8.35
C LEU A 434 -7.65 5.19 -8.48
N LEU A 435 -7.50 6.51 -8.60
CA LEU A 435 -8.62 7.40 -8.88
C LEU A 435 -9.31 7.03 -10.21
N PHE A 436 -8.54 6.79 -11.27
CA PHE A 436 -9.10 6.38 -12.55
C PHE A 436 -9.83 5.04 -12.46
N LEU A 437 -9.23 4.04 -11.80
CA LEU A 437 -9.87 2.76 -11.54
C LEU A 437 -11.20 2.93 -10.80
N ARG A 438 -11.22 3.76 -9.74
CA ARG A 438 -12.45 4.06 -8.99
C ARG A 438 -13.52 4.72 -9.86
N CYS A 439 -13.15 5.63 -10.77
CA CYS A 439 -14.09 6.23 -11.73
C CYS A 439 -14.65 5.19 -12.72
N ILE A 440 -13.82 4.26 -13.22
CA ILE A 440 -14.29 3.19 -14.10
C ILE A 440 -15.29 2.29 -13.38
N ILE A 441 -14.92 1.83 -12.18
CA ILE A 441 -15.80 1.00 -11.33
C ILE A 441 -17.10 1.77 -11.04
N ALA A 442 -17.00 3.03 -10.64
CA ALA A 442 -18.17 3.87 -10.35
C ALA A 442 -19.13 3.97 -11.54
N ARG A 443 -18.58 4.09 -12.77
CA ARG A 443 -19.38 4.12 -14.00
C ARG A 443 -19.99 2.77 -14.36
N LEU A 444 -19.21 1.68 -14.24
CA LEU A 444 -19.67 0.31 -14.53
C LEU A 444 -20.82 -0.12 -13.61
N PHE A 445 -20.70 0.24 -12.34
CA PHE A 445 -21.59 -0.17 -11.26
C PHE A 445 -22.67 0.87 -10.94
N ASN A 446 -22.58 2.09 -11.50
CA ASN A 446 -23.40 3.24 -11.13
C ASN A 446 -23.45 3.44 -9.60
N ALA A 447 -22.28 3.38 -8.99
CA ALA A 447 -22.11 3.27 -7.55
C ALA A 447 -21.04 4.23 -7.04
N THR A 448 -21.15 4.63 -5.78
CA THR A 448 -20.09 5.39 -5.10
C THR A 448 -18.96 4.42 -4.76
N VAL A 449 -17.74 4.72 -5.19
CA VAL A 449 -16.55 3.89 -4.94
C VAL A 449 -15.59 4.67 -4.05
N LEU A 450 -15.41 4.20 -2.83
CA LEU A 450 -14.54 4.83 -1.83
C LEU A 450 -13.27 3.99 -1.62
N PRO A 451 -12.13 4.62 -1.31
CA PRO A 451 -11.03 3.89 -0.72
C PRO A 451 -11.45 3.45 0.70
N GLU A 452 -10.96 2.29 1.16
CA GLU A 452 -11.38 1.71 2.46
C GLU A 452 -11.16 2.66 3.67
N GLY A 453 -10.20 3.58 3.59
CA GLY A 453 -9.88 4.54 4.66
C GLY A 453 -10.82 5.76 4.75
N GLU A 454 -11.77 5.93 3.84
CA GLU A 454 -12.72 7.04 3.86
C GLU A 454 -14.10 6.58 4.35
N HIS A 455 -14.39 6.90 5.61
CA HIS A 455 -15.69 6.67 6.21
C HIS A 455 -16.54 7.94 6.09
N THR A 456 -17.15 8.13 4.92
CA THR A 456 -18.16 9.19 4.76
C THR A 456 -19.50 8.67 5.26
N GLY A 457 -20.09 9.37 6.24
CA GLY A 457 -21.47 9.13 6.65
C GLY A 457 -22.41 9.21 5.44
N LEU A 458 -23.46 8.38 5.41
CA LEU A 458 -24.41 8.24 4.29
C LEU A 458 -24.97 9.58 3.76
N GLU A 459 -25.12 10.57 4.64
CA GLU A 459 -25.63 11.91 4.31
C GLU A 459 -24.62 12.82 3.56
N ARG A 460 -23.37 12.37 3.41
CA ARG A 460 -22.25 13.20 2.92
C ARG A 460 -21.69 12.77 1.56
N ARG A 461 -22.37 11.84 0.87
CA ARG A 461 -21.99 11.43 -0.48
C ARG A 461 -22.29 12.55 -1.46
N LYS A 462 -21.25 13.25 -1.92
CA LYS A 462 -21.38 14.35 -2.89
C LYS A 462 -21.09 13.93 -4.33
N GLY A 463 -20.71 12.67 -4.54
CA GLY A 463 -20.28 12.19 -5.86
C GLY A 463 -20.01 10.68 -5.94
N TYR A 464 -19.27 10.30 -6.98
CA TYR A 464 -18.93 8.91 -7.29
C TYR A 464 -17.68 8.42 -6.58
N THR A 465 -16.68 9.28 -6.36
CA THR A 465 -15.47 8.92 -5.64
C THR A 465 -14.76 10.18 -5.17
N THR A 466 -13.85 10.03 -4.21
CA THR A 466 -13.04 11.10 -3.64
C THR A 466 -11.70 11.26 -4.35
N LEU A 467 -11.20 12.49 -4.36
CA LEU A 467 -9.88 12.80 -4.89
C LEU A 467 -8.78 12.48 -3.87
N PRO A 468 -7.64 11.92 -4.31
CA PRO A 468 -6.51 11.68 -3.42
C PRO A 468 -6.01 12.95 -2.73
N THR A 469 -5.59 12.80 -1.47
CA THR A 469 -5.20 13.88 -0.56
C THR A 469 -3.76 14.36 -0.73
N ASN A 470 -3.12 14.12 -1.87
CA ASN A 470 -1.70 14.36 -2.06
C ASN A 470 -1.43 15.70 -2.74
N LEU A 471 -0.54 16.51 -2.16
CA LEU A 471 -0.12 17.82 -2.69
C LEU A 471 0.38 17.74 -4.14
N ALA A 472 1.01 16.62 -4.53
CA ALA A 472 1.49 16.43 -5.90
C ALA A 472 0.35 16.38 -6.93
N ILE A 473 -0.89 16.14 -6.49
CA ILE A 473 -2.09 15.92 -7.31
C ILE A 473 -3.05 17.13 -7.23
N LYS A 474 -2.69 18.22 -6.52
CA LYS A 474 -3.53 19.42 -6.40
C LYS A 474 -3.97 19.99 -7.75
N SER A 475 -3.06 20.03 -8.73
CA SER A 475 -3.35 20.50 -10.08
C SER A 475 -4.37 19.63 -10.82
N LEU A 476 -4.48 18.35 -10.47
CA LEU A 476 -5.53 17.47 -11.00
C LEU A 476 -6.89 17.85 -10.42
N ALA A 477 -6.98 18.09 -9.11
CA ALA A 477 -8.24 18.50 -8.47
C ALA A 477 -8.80 19.81 -9.05
N GLU A 478 -7.93 20.80 -9.25
CA GLU A 478 -8.27 22.08 -9.90
C GLU A 478 -8.80 21.87 -11.33
N ARG A 479 -8.14 21.03 -12.13
CA ARG A 479 -8.56 20.73 -13.52
C ARG A 479 -9.90 19.99 -13.59
N LEU A 480 -10.12 19.08 -12.64
CA LEU A 480 -11.38 18.35 -12.52
C LEU A 480 -12.52 19.24 -12.03
N GLY A 481 -12.24 20.47 -11.57
CA GLY A 481 -13.25 21.40 -11.03
C GLY A 481 -13.84 20.89 -9.72
N SER A 482 -13.03 20.20 -8.91
CA SER A 482 -13.48 19.62 -7.65
C SER A 482 -13.11 20.54 -6.48
N ASP A 483 -14.07 21.38 -6.07
CA ASP A 483 -13.89 22.32 -4.97
C ASP A 483 -13.98 21.64 -3.59
N GLU A 484 -14.65 20.49 -3.53
CA GLU A 484 -14.98 19.77 -2.28
C GLU A 484 -14.28 18.41 -2.15
N GLY A 485 -13.31 18.10 -3.01
CA GLY A 485 -12.55 16.84 -2.94
C GLY A 485 -13.29 15.60 -3.47
N TRP A 486 -14.38 15.79 -4.22
CA TRP A 486 -15.15 14.73 -4.86
C TRP A 486 -15.15 14.84 -6.38
N VAL A 487 -15.12 13.70 -7.05
CA VAL A 487 -15.63 13.57 -8.42
C VAL A 487 -17.15 13.50 -8.31
N THR A 488 -17.82 14.62 -8.59
CA THR A 488 -19.28 14.74 -8.49
C THR A 488 -19.99 13.88 -9.53
N ILE A 489 -21.31 13.70 -9.37
CA ILE A 489 -22.11 12.94 -10.33
C ILE A 489 -22.01 13.55 -11.73
N VAL A 490 -22.15 14.88 -11.82
CA VAL A 490 -22.06 15.62 -13.08
C VAL A 490 -20.63 15.66 -13.63
N GLY A 491 -19.63 15.61 -12.74
CA GLY A 491 -18.21 15.68 -13.11
C GLY A 491 -17.57 14.36 -13.52
N LEU A 492 -18.26 13.21 -13.37
CA LEU A 492 -17.67 11.89 -13.63
C LEU A 492 -17.18 11.72 -15.07
N GLU A 493 -17.98 12.15 -16.05
CA GLU A 493 -17.64 12.00 -17.46
C GLU A 493 -16.38 12.81 -17.82
N LYS A 494 -16.35 14.08 -17.40
CA LYS A 494 -15.16 14.93 -17.54
C LYS A 494 -13.94 14.31 -16.88
N ALA A 495 -14.11 13.73 -15.67
CA ALA A 495 -13.03 13.07 -14.95
C ALA A 495 -12.53 11.83 -15.69
N LEU A 496 -13.43 11.00 -16.23
CA LEU A 496 -13.07 9.83 -17.03
C LEU A 496 -12.27 10.22 -18.26
N TYR A 497 -12.68 11.23 -19.03
CA TYR A 497 -11.93 11.67 -20.21
C TYR A 497 -10.57 12.28 -19.84
N THR A 498 -10.55 13.16 -18.83
CA THR A 498 -9.31 13.82 -18.38
C THR A 498 -8.28 12.80 -17.88
N LEU A 499 -8.71 11.83 -17.06
CA LEU A 499 -7.84 10.78 -16.52
C LEU A 499 -7.42 9.77 -17.60
N SER A 500 -8.34 9.40 -18.50
CA SER A 500 -8.03 8.53 -19.63
C SER A 500 -6.96 9.15 -20.53
N ALA A 501 -7.12 10.43 -20.87
CA ALA A 501 -6.16 11.15 -21.68
C ALA A 501 -4.78 11.18 -21.04
N LEU A 502 -4.71 11.46 -19.73
CA LEU A 502 -3.46 11.49 -18.98
C LEU A 502 -2.76 10.11 -18.95
N ILE A 503 -3.50 9.03 -18.69
CA ILE A 503 -2.96 7.66 -18.63
C ILE A 503 -2.56 7.17 -20.03
N ALA A 504 -3.35 7.46 -21.06
CA ALA A 504 -3.04 7.11 -22.43
C ALA A 504 -1.79 7.86 -22.94
N LEU A 505 -1.64 9.14 -22.60
CA LEU A 505 -0.43 9.92 -22.89
C LEU A 505 0.80 9.34 -22.21
N ASP A 506 0.68 9.00 -20.92
CA ASP A 506 1.75 8.41 -20.13
C ASP A 506 2.25 7.10 -20.74
N GLU A 507 1.35 6.12 -20.99
CA GLU A 507 1.70 4.85 -21.64
C GLU A 507 2.28 5.09 -23.04
N TYR A 508 1.71 6.04 -23.79
CA TYR A 508 2.19 6.34 -25.13
C TYR A 508 3.60 6.92 -25.12
N LEU A 509 4.00 7.63 -24.06
CA LEU A 509 5.32 8.26 -23.91
C LEU A 509 6.35 7.37 -23.20
N GLU A 510 5.93 6.30 -22.51
CA GLU A 510 6.80 5.42 -21.71
C GLU A 510 7.72 4.47 -22.52
N LYS A 511 7.51 4.31 -23.83
CA LYS A 511 8.33 3.44 -24.72
C LYS A 511 8.78 4.19 -25.98
N PRO A 512 10.04 4.18 -26.48
CA PRO A 512 11.37 3.96 -25.91
C PRO A 512 12.19 5.28 -25.74
N GLU A 513 13.19 5.25 -24.86
CA GLU A 513 14.26 6.25 -24.62
C GLU A 513 13.86 7.66 -24.07
N GLN A 514 13.85 7.74 -22.73
CA GLN A 514 14.29 8.90 -21.92
C GLN A 514 13.59 10.27 -22.04
N THR A 515 12.27 10.40 -22.26
CA THR A 515 11.66 11.75 -22.24
C THR A 515 11.24 12.24 -20.83
N TYR A 516 10.65 11.38 -19.99
CA TYR A 516 10.11 11.82 -18.67
C TYR A 516 10.54 11.00 -17.45
N GLY A 517 11.12 9.80 -17.63
CA GLY A 517 11.54 8.92 -16.53
C GLY A 517 10.37 8.39 -15.69
N ARG A 518 10.66 7.86 -14.51
CA ARG A 518 9.71 7.13 -13.63
C ARG A 518 8.56 7.97 -13.02
N ASP A 519 8.67 9.30 -13.09
CA ASP A 519 7.65 10.24 -12.58
C ASP A 519 6.82 10.84 -13.73
N SER A 520 6.73 10.15 -14.86
CA SER A 520 6.16 10.66 -16.11
C SER A 520 4.73 11.18 -15.92
N LEU A 521 3.86 10.41 -15.26
CA LEU A 521 2.47 10.80 -15.04
C LEU A 521 2.33 12.11 -14.25
N ILE A 522 3.14 12.31 -13.21
CA ILE A 522 3.12 13.54 -12.39
C ILE A 522 3.73 14.72 -13.12
N LYS A 523 4.78 14.49 -13.93
CA LYS A 523 5.37 15.53 -14.77
C LYS A 523 4.40 15.98 -15.85
N LEU A 524 3.75 15.03 -16.53
CA LEU A 524 2.72 15.29 -17.53
C LEU A 524 1.60 16.13 -16.92
N LEU A 525 1.09 15.75 -15.75
CA LEU A 525 0.03 16.50 -15.06
C LEU A 525 0.36 18.00 -14.86
N LYS A 526 1.64 18.34 -14.63
CA LYS A 526 2.11 19.69 -14.34
C LYS A 526 2.56 20.48 -15.57
N GLU A 527 2.82 19.81 -16.69
CA GLU A 527 3.32 20.48 -17.89
C GLU A 527 2.18 21.08 -18.74
N PRO A 528 2.37 22.24 -19.36
CA PRO A 528 1.42 22.74 -20.33
C PRO A 528 1.45 21.87 -21.61
N PRO A 529 0.29 21.63 -22.27
CA PRO A 529 0.18 20.76 -23.45
C PRO A 529 1.21 21.08 -24.54
N GLY A 530 1.45 22.37 -24.83
CA GLY A 530 2.42 22.78 -25.84
C GLY A 530 3.86 22.33 -25.57
N ARG A 531 4.27 22.22 -24.29
CA ARG A 531 5.59 21.67 -23.93
C ARG A 531 5.67 20.17 -24.16
N VAL A 532 4.56 19.45 -23.94
CA VAL A 532 4.48 18.01 -24.22
C VAL A 532 4.64 17.76 -25.72
N VAL A 533 3.92 18.51 -26.57
CA VAL A 533 4.06 18.44 -28.03
C VAL A 533 5.48 18.77 -28.48
N ALA A 534 6.08 19.84 -27.96
CA ALA A 534 7.44 20.25 -28.32
C ALA A 534 8.46 19.15 -28.02
N LYS A 535 8.38 18.50 -26.85
CA LYS A 535 9.29 17.38 -26.52
C LYS A 535 9.07 16.16 -27.40
N VAL A 536 7.82 15.82 -27.70
CA VAL A 536 7.49 14.72 -28.61
C VAL A 536 8.06 14.98 -30.01
N MET A 537 8.02 16.22 -30.49
CA MET A 537 8.60 16.59 -31.78
C MET A 537 10.11 16.50 -31.82
N GLN A 538 10.78 16.67 -30.68
CA GLN A 538 12.22 16.51 -30.55
C GLN A 538 12.64 15.04 -30.51
N THR A 539 11.78 14.13 -30.01
CA THR A 539 12.13 12.72 -29.79
C THR A 539 11.48 11.73 -30.75
N ARG A 540 10.40 12.08 -31.48
CA ARG A 540 9.63 11.14 -32.33
C ARG A 540 9.32 11.66 -33.74
N LYS A 541 9.09 10.71 -34.67
CA LYS A 541 8.59 10.99 -36.03
C LYS A 541 7.15 11.53 -36.01
N ALA A 542 6.87 12.48 -36.90
CA ALA A 542 5.60 13.22 -37.04
C ALA A 542 4.31 12.39 -37.19
N ARG A 543 4.40 11.09 -37.51
CA ARG A 543 3.24 10.20 -37.69
C ARG A 543 2.42 9.95 -36.41
N SER A 544 3.02 10.18 -35.24
CA SER A 544 2.35 9.99 -33.94
C SER A 544 1.64 11.25 -33.41
N LEU A 545 1.85 12.40 -34.06
CA LEU A 545 1.40 13.70 -33.57
C LEU A 545 -0.13 13.85 -33.49
N PRO A 546 -0.93 13.42 -34.49
CA PRO A 546 -2.38 13.61 -34.45
C PRO A 546 -3.03 12.91 -33.25
N LYS A 547 -2.51 11.72 -32.90
CA LYS A 547 -3.01 10.94 -31.77
C LYS A 547 -2.65 11.58 -30.42
N ILE A 548 -1.43 12.10 -30.29
CA ILE A 548 -0.99 12.83 -29.09
C ILE A 548 -1.76 14.13 -28.92
N VAL A 549 -1.95 14.89 -30.00
CA VAL A 549 -2.74 16.13 -29.98
C VAL A 549 -4.16 15.84 -29.54
N GLY A 550 -4.81 14.82 -30.11
CA GLY A 550 -6.14 14.41 -29.66
C GLY A 550 -6.18 14.09 -28.17
N TYR A 551 -5.22 13.33 -27.64
CA TYR A 551 -5.16 13.07 -26.20
C TYR A 551 -4.93 14.35 -25.38
N LEU A 552 -4.09 15.28 -25.85
CA LEU A 552 -3.88 16.54 -25.16
C LEU A 552 -5.12 17.43 -25.16
N ASP A 553 -5.88 17.45 -26.25
CA ASP A 553 -7.15 18.19 -26.35
C ASP A 553 -8.17 17.58 -25.37
N ALA A 554 -8.33 16.25 -25.37
CA ALA A 554 -9.17 15.54 -24.40
C ALA A 554 -8.72 15.78 -22.95
N TRP A 555 -7.43 15.95 -22.70
CA TRP A 555 -6.87 16.27 -21.38
C TRP A 555 -7.15 17.71 -20.93
N VAL A 556 -7.21 18.67 -21.87
CA VAL A 556 -7.49 20.09 -21.57
C VAL A 556 -8.99 20.35 -21.46
N GLU A 557 -9.76 19.82 -22.40
CA GLU A 557 -11.19 20.09 -22.56
C GLU A 557 -12.05 19.13 -21.73
N GLY A 558 -11.52 17.94 -21.41
CA GLY A 558 -12.24 16.92 -20.66
C GLY A 558 -13.38 16.31 -21.46
N GLN A 559 -13.18 16.08 -22.76
CA GLN A 559 -14.15 15.51 -23.70
C GLN A 559 -13.58 14.30 -24.44
N SER A 560 -14.45 13.54 -25.12
CA SER A 560 -14.03 12.41 -25.95
C SER A 560 -13.30 12.87 -27.22
N LEU A 561 -12.61 11.95 -27.91
CA LEU A 561 -11.98 12.25 -29.22
C LEU A 561 -12.96 12.26 -30.40
N ARG A 562 -14.26 12.04 -30.16
CA ARG A 562 -15.30 12.05 -31.19
C ARG A 562 -15.90 13.43 -31.38
#